data_AF-A0A7W5DGU1-F1
#
_entry.id   AF-A0A7W5DGU1-F1
#
_cell.length_a   1.000
_cell.length_b   1.000
_cell.length_c   1.000
_cell.angle_alpha   90.00
_cell.angle_beta   90.00
_cell.angle_gamma   90.00
#
_symmetry.space_group_name_H-M   'P 1'
#
loop_
_entity.id
_entity.type
_entity.pdbx_description
1 polymer ?
#
loop_
_entity_poly.entity_id
_entity_poly.type
_entity_poly.pdbx_seq_one_letter_code
_entity_poly.pdbx_strand_id
1 'polypeptide(L)'
;MSEEAAGDARLFESVSRSFTEGLRGAMRVAGLPEEGELQPKTTSDLAEEAQVSRSTLSKFMAGGSGDPPANPTLDVLCRLADTLGVPPAFLLMRPKDWASLATGTMTFLKALRASDFVSMVEELPSMRLNSPHDVAQAALKLGEVLNTVENDQDGRVSTEIRAFRRAVRASTATVAAAIPFRSVDGVSKEHLSVLLTLCGIVGTTTARN
;
A
#
# COMPACT_ATOMS: atom_id res chain seq x y z
N MET A 1 -8.06 -28.98 -1.65
CA MET A 1 -7.38 -27.67 -1.60
C MET A 1 -7.44 -27.18 -0.17
N SER A 2 -6.31 -26.82 0.43
CA SER A 2 -6.28 -26.22 1.78
C SER A 2 -6.93 -24.84 1.77
N GLU A 3 -7.48 -24.40 2.91
CA GLU A 3 -8.03 -23.03 3.11
C GLU A 3 -7.03 -21.94 2.73
N GLU A 4 -5.74 -22.19 2.98
CA GLU A 4 -4.63 -21.30 2.64
C GLU A 4 -4.46 -21.12 1.13
N ALA A 5 -4.52 -22.21 0.34
CA ALA A 5 -4.47 -22.14 -1.12
C ALA A 5 -5.69 -21.42 -1.72
N ALA A 6 -6.85 -21.53 -1.07
CA ALA A 6 -8.05 -20.78 -1.47
C ALA A 6 -7.94 -19.29 -1.12
N GLY A 7 -7.30 -18.93 0.00
CA GLY A 7 -7.03 -17.55 0.40
C GLY A 7 -6.07 -16.83 -0.53
N ASP A 8 -4.98 -17.50 -0.92
CA ASP A 8 -3.98 -16.93 -1.81
C ASP A 8 -4.49 -16.74 -3.25
N ALA A 9 -5.31 -17.67 -3.75
CA ALA A 9 -5.97 -17.51 -5.05
C ALA A 9 -6.90 -16.28 -5.09
N ARG A 10 -7.65 -16.03 -4.01
CA ARG A 10 -8.53 -14.85 -3.89
C ARG A 10 -7.73 -13.54 -3.81
N LEU A 11 -6.60 -13.55 -3.10
CA LEU A 11 -5.71 -12.40 -3.03
C LEU A 11 -5.18 -12.04 -4.41
N PHE A 12 -4.63 -13.02 -5.11
CA PHE A 12 -4.06 -12.83 -6.44
C PHE A 12 -5.10 -12.33 -7.45
N GLU A 13 -6.29 -12.93 -7.47
CA GLU A 13 -7.39 -12.48 -8.33
C GLU A 13 -7.81 -11.03 -8.03
N SER A 14 -7.90 -10.67 -6.75
CA SER A 14 -8.26 -9.31 -6.33
C SER A 14 -7.21 -8.27 -6.74
N VAL A 15 -5.91 -8.58 -6.58
CA VAL A 15 -4.82 -7.68 -6.99
C VAL A 15 -4.76 -7.57 -8.51
N SER A 16 -4.90 -8.69 -9.21
CA SER A 16 -4.92 -8.74 -10.67
C SER A 16 -6.06 -7.91 -11.28
N ARG A 17 -7.27 -7.98 -10.69
CA ARG A 17 -8.39 -7.12 -11.08
C ARG A 17 -8.06 -5.64 -10.86
N SER A 18 -7.47 -5.32 -9.72
CA SER A 18 -7.06 -3.95 -9.38
C SER A 18 -6.00 -3.42 -10.36
N PHE A 19 -5.06 -4.28 -10.78
CA PHE A 19 -4.11 -3.97 -11.84
C PHE A 19 -4.78 -3.63 -13.16
N THR A 20 -5.69 -4.47 -13.64
CA THR A 20 -6.42 -4.20 -14.89
C THR A 20 -7.25 -2.90 -14.80
N GLU A 21 -7.93 -2.66 -13.68
CA GLU A 21 -8.73 -1.44 -13.45
C GLU A 21 -7.85 -0.20 -13.37
N GLY A 22 -6.74 -0.26 -12.62
CA GLY A 22 -5.76 0.82 -12.49
C GLY A 22 -5.12 1.16 -13.83
N LEU A 23 -4.73 0.14 -14.60
CA LEU A 23 -4.17 0.30 -15.94
C LEU A 23 -5.16 0.99 -16.89
N ARG A 24 -6.41 0.51 -16.93
CA ARG A 24 -7.49 1.14 -17.72
C ARG A 24 -7.75 2.59 -17.29
N GLY A 25 -7.75 2.85 -15.98
CA GLY A 25 -7.97 4.18 -15.41
C GLY A 25 -6.86 5.16 -15.80
N ALA A 26 -5.60 4.77 -15.61
CA ALA A 26 -4.45 5.58 -15.99
C ALA A 26 -4.42 5.87 -17.49
N MET A 27 -4.68 4.86 -18.33
CA MET A 27 -4.72 5.05 -19.79
C MET A 27 -5.74 6.08 -20.26
N ARG A 28 -6.86 6.29 -19.55
CA ARG A 28 -7.89 7.26 -19.94
C ARG A 28 -7.42 8.73 -19.84
N VAL A 29 -6.33 8.98 -19.12
CA VAL A 29 -5.82 10.33 -18.85
C VAL A 29 -4.34 10.51 -19.17
N ALA A 30 -3.66 9.46 -19.65
CA ALA A 30 -2.21 9.44 -19.86
C ALA A 30 -1.76 10.02 -21.22
N GLY A 31 -2.68 10.47 -22.07
CA GLY A 31 -2.34 11.21 -23.28
C GLY A 31 -1.86 12.61 -22.90
N LEU A 32 -0.64 12.99 -23.33
CA LEU A 32 -0.09 14.32 -23.12
C LEU A 32 -0.69 15.30 -24.15
N PRO A 33 -1.50 16.29 -23.75
CA PRO A 33 -1.86 17.37 -24.64
C PRO A 33 -0.72 18.40 -24.72
N GLU A 34 -0.54 19.03 -25.88
CA GLU A 34 0.38 20.19 -26.02
C GLU A 34 -0.17 21.42 -25.27
N GLU A 35 -1.49 21.60 -25.28
CA GLU A 35 -2.28 22.51 -24.45
C GLU A 35 -3.71 21.93 -24.38
N GLY A 36 -4.36 21.92 -23.21
CA GLY A 36 -5.79 21.55 -23.09
C GLY A 36 -6.09 20.31 -22.24
N GLU A 37 -7.22 19.66 -22.56
CA GLU A 37 -7.82 18.60 -21.74
C GLU A 37 -7.05 17.27 -21.80
N LEU A 38 -7.10 16.51 -20.69
CA LEU A 38 -6.52 15.17 -20.58
C LEU A 38 -7.08 14.25 -21.66
N GLN A 39 -6.18 13.58 -22.40
CA GLN A 39 -6.56 12.68 -23.48
C GLN A 39 -6.32 11.20 -23.09
N PRO A 40 -7.10 10.26 -23.65
CA PRO A 40 -6.80 8.86 -23.51
C PRO A 40 -5.57 8.47 -24.35
N LYS A 41 -4.71 7.62 -23.80
CA LYS A 41 -3.64 6.93 -24.53
C LYS A 41 -4.18 5.63 -25.10
N THR A 42 -3.93 5.35 -26.38
CA THR A 42 -4.43 4.10 -26.99
C THR A 42 -3.60 2.89 -26.53
N THR A 43 -4.18 1.69 -26.65
CA THR A 43 -3.46 0.44 -26.40
C THR A 43 -2.26 0.27 -27.35
N SER A 44 -2.33 0.81 -28.56
CA SER A 44 -1.21 0.73 -29.51
C SER A 44 -0.06 1.60 -29.05
N ASP A 45 -0.35 2.86 -28.67
CA ASP A 45 0.66 3.82 -28.24
C ASP A 45 1.34 3.34 -26.95
N LEU A 46 0.55 2.89 -25.97
CA LEU A 46 1.11 2.34 -24.73
C LEU A 46 1.98 1.10 -24.98
N ALA A 47 1.56 0.20 -25.86
CA ALA A 47 2.35 -0.99 -26.21
C ALA A 47 3.69 -0.62 -26.87
N GLU A 48 3.68 0.36 -27.76
CA GLU A 48 4.87 0.85 -28.44
C GLU A 48 5.83 1.54 -27.46
N GLU A 49 5.34 2.51 -26.68
CA GLU A 49 6.13 3.29 -25.73
C GLU A 49 6.69 2.42 -24.59
N ALA A 50 5.87 1.53 -24.01
CA ALA A 50 6.31 0.63 -22.95
C ALA A 50 7.15 -0.55 -23.48
N GLN A 51 7.29 -0.69 -24.79
CA GLN A 51 7.95 -1.81 -25.47
C GLN A 51 7.34 -3.18 -25.09
N VAL A 52 6.02 -3.24 -24.96
CA VAL A 52 5.27 -4.45 -24.63
C VAL A 52 4.47 -4.90 -25.85
N SER A 53 4.42 -6.20 -26.12
CA SER A 53 3.65 -6.67 -27.28
C SER A 53 2.16 -6.31 -27.12
N ARG A 54 1.52 -5.87 -28.22
CA ARG A 54 0.08 -5.56 -28.22
C ARG A 54 -0.77 -6.74 -27.75
N SER A 55 -0.37 -7.98 -28.07
CA SER A 55 -1.08 -9.18 -27.61
C SER A 55 -0.96 -9.39 -26.10
N THR A 56 0.21 -9.10 -25.51
CA THR A 56 0.41 -9.11 -24.06
C THR A 56 -0.47 -8.07 -23.38
N LEU A 57 -0.47 -6.83 -23.89
CA LEU A 57 -1.28 -5.76 -23.31
C LEU A 57 -2.78 -6.05 -23.44
N SER A 58 -3.23 -6.55 -24.59
CA SER A 58 -4.63 -6.96 -24.78
C SER A 58 -5.06 -8.04 -23.79
N LYS A 59 -4.19 -9.00 -23.43
CA LYS A 59 -4.49 -10.01 -22.39
C LYS A 59 -4.75 -9.36 -21.03
N PHE A 60 -3.95 -8.38 -20.63
CA PHE A 60 -4.17 -7.66 -19.37
C PHE A 60 -5.44 -6.83 -19.38
N MET A 61 -5.79 -6.29 -20.55
CA MET A 61 -6.95 -5.45 -20.76
C MET A 61 -8.25 -6.23 -21.01
N ALA A 62 -8.19 -7.53 -21.28
CA ALA A 62 -9.36 -8.37 -21.52
C ALA A 62 -10.14 -8.70 -20.23
N GLY A 63 -9.51 -8.55 -19.05
CA GLY A 63 -10.03 -8.97 -17.74
C GLY A 63 -11.55 -8.85 -17.56
N GLY A 64 -12.22 -9.99 -17.77
CA GLY A 64 -13.66 -10.23 -17.65
C GLY A 64 -13.90 -11.59 -16.99
N SER A 65 -15.17 -11.91 -16.67
CA SER A 65 -15.54 -13.15 -15.99
C SER A 65 -15.29 -14.36 -16.90
N GLY A 66 -14.16 -15.05 -16.71
CA GLY A 66 -13.78 -16.26 -17.44
C GLY A 66 -12.37 -16.26 -18.01
N ASP A 67 -11.72 -15.09 -18.09
CA ASP A 67 -10.33 -14.98 -18.53
C ASP A 67 -9.34 -15.23 -17.39
N PRO A 68 -8.14 -15.77 -17.68
CA PRO A 68 -7.10 -15.90 -16.67
C PRO A 68 -6.74 -14.52 -16.09
N PRO A 69 -6.50 -14.42 -14.76
CA PRO A 69 -6.10 -13.16 -14.14
C PRO A 69 -4.85 -12.60 -14.82
N ALA A 70 -4.85 -11.28 -15.06
CA ALA A 70 -3.69 -10.55 -15.53
C ALA A 70 -2.50 -10.76 -14.56
N ASN A 71 -1.39 -11.26 -15.11
CA ASN A 71 -0.17 -11.55 -14.35
C ASN A 71 1.06 -10.96 -15.09
N PRO A 72 1.24 -9.63 -15.07
CA PRO A 72 2.44 -9.05 -15.64
C PRO A 72 3.67 -9.50 -14.86
N THR A 73 4.79 -9.69 -15.55
CA THR A 73 6.08 -9.78 -14.87
C THR A 73 6.38 -8.43 -14.20
N LEU A 74 7.25 -8.42 -13.17
CA LEU A 74 7.65 -7.18 -12.51
C LEU A 74 8.25 -6.16 -13.51
N ASP A 75 9.05 -6.64 -14.46
CA ASP A 75 9.61 -5.81 -15.54
C ASP A 75 8.51 -5.14 -16.39
N VAL A 76 7.52 -5.91 -16.82
CA VAL A 76 6.40 -5.39 -17.64
C VAL A 76 5.56 -4.41 -16.83
N LEU A 77 5.26 -4.71 -15.56
CA LEU A 77 4.54 -3.80 -14.68
C LEU A 77 5.29 -2.46 -14.54
N CYS A 78 6.59 -2.49 -14.27
CA CYS A 78 7.40 -1.28 -14.11
C CYS A 78 7.42 -0.45 -15.38
N ARG A 79 7.60 -1.06 -16.56
CA ARG A 79 7.60 -0.33 -17.84
C ARG A 79 6.25 0.31 -18.17
N LEU A 80 5.15 -0.41 -17.93
CA LEU A 80 3.81 0.14 -18.10
C LEU A 80 3.56 1.31 -17.15
N ALA A 81 3.94 1.17 -15.88
CA ALA A 81 3.75 2.19 -14.85
C ALA A 81 4.57 3.46 -15.16
N ASP A 82 5.83 3.29 -15.56
CA ASP A 82 6.74 4.38 -15.97
C ASP A 82 6.19 5.13 -17.19
N THR A 83 5.76 4.41 -18.22
CA THR A 83 5.14 5.01 -19.43
C THR A 83 3.87 5.79 -19.11
N LEU A 84 3.12 5.38 -18.08
CA LEU A 84 1.90 6.04 -17.63
C LEU A 84 2.16 7.12 -16.58
N GLY A 85 3.40 7.32 -16.14
CA GLY A 85 3.76 8.29 -15.11
C GLY A 85 3.17 7.99 -13.72
N VAL A 86 2.98 6.70 -13.38
CA VAL A 86 2.42 6.27 -12.09
C VAL A 86 3.35 5.32 -11.34
N PRO A 87 3.38 5.32 -10.00
CA PRO A 87 4.11 4.31 -9.24
C PRO A 87 3.56 2.89 -9.50
N PRO A 88 4.40 1.86 -9.69
CA PRO A 88 3.94 0.48 -9.90
C PRO A 88 3.00 -0.03 -8.81
N ALA A 89 3.26 0.34 -7.55
CA ALA A 89 2.44 -0.04 -6.41
C ALA A 89 0.99 0.47 -6.55
N PHE A 90 0.78 1.66 -7.13
CA PHE A 90 -0.56 2.26 -7.25
C PHE A 90 -1.42 1.50 -8.26
N LEU A 91 -0.81 0.89 -9.28
CA LEU A 91 -1.52 -0.01 -10.17
C LEU A 91 -1.94 -1.31 -9.45
N LEU A 92 -1.21 -1.77 -8.45
CA LEU A 92 -1.49 -3.01 -7.73
C LEU A 92 -2.42 -2.85 -6.52
N MET A 93 -2.67 -1.62 -6.08
CA MET A 93 -3.45 -1.34 -4.88
C MET A 93 -4.92 -1.70 -5.06
N ARG A 94 -5.44 -2.53 -4.14
CA ARG A 94 -6.87 -2.87 -4.10
C ARG A 94 -7.69 -1.71 -3.55
N PRO A 95 -9.01 -1.68 -3.78
CA PRO A 95 -9.89 -0.65 -3.20
C PRO A 95 -9.73 -0.48 -1.67
N LYS A 96 -9.54 -1.60 -0.95
CA LYS A 96 -9.30 -1.53 0.50
C LYS A 96 -7.95 -0.93 0.87
N ASP A 97 -6.92 -1.10 0.04
CA ASP A 97 -5.60 -0.52 0.30
C ASP A 97 -5.66 1.01 0.13
N TRP A 98 -6.40 1.49 -0.89
CA TRP A 98 -6.70 2.91 -1.06
C TRP A 98 -7.48 3.49 0.11
N ALA A 99 -8.50 2.77 0.60
CA ALA A 99 -9.27 3.18 1.77
C ALA A 99 -8.40 3.25 3.04
N SER A 100 -7.47 2.30 3.22
CA SER A 100 -6.51 2.33 4.33
C SER A 100 -5.59 3.55 4.27
N LEU A 101 -5.07 3.91 3.08
CA LEU A 101 -4.26 5.13 2.92
C LEU A 101 -5.05 6.39 3.26
N ALA A 102 -6.29 6.51 2.77
CA ALA A 102 -7.16 7.65 3.05
C ALA A 102 -7.47 7.75 4.55
N THR A 103 -7.80 6.63 5.18
CA THR A 103 -8.07 6.55 6.63
C THR A 103 -6.82 6.93 7.43
N GLY A 104 -5.64 6.43 7.06
CA GLY A 104 -4.38 6.79 7.70
C GLY A 104 -4.08 8.28 7.63
N THR A 105 -4.31 8.88 6.47
CA THR A 105 -4.13 10.33 6.27
C THR A 105 -5.10 11.13 7.14
N MET A 106 -6.37 10.74 7.18
CA MET A 106 -7.37 11.38 8.04
C MET A 106 -7.04 11.24 9.53
N THR A 107 -6.57 10.06 9.96
CA THR A 107 -6.14 9.82 11.34
C THR A 107 -4.95 10.70 11.69
N PHE A 108 -3.95 10.80 10.81
CA PHE A 108 -2.81 11.70 11.00
C PHE A 108 -3.25 13.17 11.17
N LEU A 109 -4.13 13.66 10.29
CA LEU A 109 -4.64 15.04 10.38
C LEU A 109 -5.41 15.32 11.67
N LYS A 110 -6.14 14.34 12.19
CA LYS A 110 -6.80 14.43 13.50
C LYS A 110 -5.78 14.42 14.64
N ALA A 111 -4.77 13.56 14.53
CA ALA A 111 -3.74 13.39 15.54
C ALA A 111 -2.85 14.64 15.72
N LEU A 112 -2.61 15.41 14.66
CA LEU A 112 -1.92 16.70 14.74
C LEU A 112 -2.60 17.72 15.68
N ARG A 113 -3.84 17.47 16.10
CA ARG A 113 -4.57 18.31 17.08
C ARG A 113 -4.42 17.82 18.52
N ALA A 114 -3.83 16.64 18.74
CA ALA A 114 -3.63 16.06 20.06
C ALA A 114 -2.22 16.35 20.56
N SER A 115 -2.11 16.92 21.77
CA SER A 115 -0.82 17.29 22.39
C SER A 115 0.14 16.10 22.49
N ASP A 116 -0.37 14.93 22.87
CA ASP A 116 0.47 13.76 23.14
C ASP A 116 1.10 13.20 21.87
N PHE A 117 0.36 13.28 20.76
CA PHE A 117 0.88 12.92 19.45
C PHE A 117 1.95 13.91 18.96
N VAL A 118 1.71 15.21 19.12
CA VAL A 118 2.67 16.26 18.73
C VAL A 118 3.99 16.09 19.49
N SER A 119 3.95 15.92 20.80
CA SER A 119 5.15 15.68 21.62
C SER A 119 5.92 14.44 21.15
N MET A 120 5.21 13.34 20.86
CA MET A 120 5.86 12.13 20.36
C MET A 120 6.50 12.33 18.98
N VAL A 121 5.85 13.07 18.08
CA VAL A 121 6.37 13.38 16.75
C VAL A 121 7.60 14.28 16.81
N GLU A 122 7.66 15.22 17.74
CA GLU A 122 8.84 16.06 17.96
C GLU A 122 10.06 15.25 18.44
N GLU A 123 9.83 14.15 19.18
CA GLU A 123 10.90 13.26 19.61
C GLU A 123 11.39 12.32 18.50
N LEU A 124 10.57 12.00 17.50
CA LEU A 124 10.88 11.02 16.44
C LEU A 124 12.20 11.29 15.68
N PRO A 125 12.52 12.52 15.25
CA PRO A 125 13.80 12.81 14.57
C PRO A 125 15.03 12.51 15.42
N SER A 126 14.91 12.63 16.75
CA SER A 126 15.96 12.36 17.72
C SER A 126 16.13 10.86 18.02
N MET A 127 15.13 10.05 17.70
CA MET A 127 15.21 8.60 17.85
C MET A 127 16.22 8.02 16.86
N ARG A 128 17.06 7.09 17.35
CA ARG A 128 17.98 6.31 16.53
C ARG A 128 17.23 5.21 15.80
N LEU A 129 16.53 5.57 14.73
CA LEU A 129 15.82 4.64 13.86
C LEU A 129 16.79 4.03 12.84
N ASN A 130 17.76 3.29 13.36
CA ASN A 130 18.86 2.77 12.57
C ASN A 130 18.57 1.39 12.04
N SER A 131 17.58 0.67 12.55
CA SER A 131 17.20 -0.68 12.12
C SER A 131 15.70 -0.81 11.81
N PRO A 132 15.31 -1.81 10.97
CA PRO A 132 13.90 -2.13 10.77
C PRO A 132 13.15 -2.41 12.07
N HIS A 133 13.85 -2.94 13.07
CA HIS A 133 13.30 -3.19 14.41
C HIS A 133 12.99 -1.88 15.15
N ASP A 134 13.88 -0.89 15.12
CA ASP A 134 13.64 0.41 15.76
C ASP A 134 12.44 1.13 15.12
N VAL A 135 12.35 1.07 13.79
CA VAL A 135 11.23 1.60 13.01
C VAL A 135 9.91 0.91 13.39
N ALA A 136 9.92 -0.42 13.47
CA ALA A 136 8.76 -1.19 13.88
C ALA A 136 8.32 -0.82 15.31
N GLN A 137 9.26 -0.67 16.25
CA GLN A 137 8.94 -0.24 17.61
C GLN A 137 8.35 1.17 17.66
N ALA A 138 8.88 2.11 16.87
CA ALA A 138 8.34 3.46 16.77
C ALA A 138 6.91 3.45 16.21
N ALA A 139 6.63 2.65 15.18
CA ALA A 139 5.28 2.48 14.64
C ALA A 139 4.29 1.93 15.68
N LEU A 140 4.71 0.94 16.47
CA LEU A 140 3.85 0.36 17.51
C LEU A 140 3.52 1.37 18.61
N LYS A 141 4.51 2.11 19.10
CA LYS A 141 4.30 3.19 20.09
C LYS A 141 3.33 4.25 19.54
N LEU A 142 3.50 4.65 18.28
CA LEU A 142 2.65 5.66 17.66
C LEU A 142 1.23 5.12 17.49
N GLY A 143 1.10 3.86 17.09
CA GLY A 143 -0.18 3.18 16.98
C GLY A 143 -0.92 3.05 18.32
N GLU A 144 -0.20 2.88 19.43
CA GLU A 144 -0.78 2.89 20.78
C GLU A 144 -1.35 4.28 21.13
N VAL A 145 -0.60 5.36 20.87
CA VAL A 145 -1.07 6.76 21.06
C VAL A 145 -2.31 7.06 20.21
N LEU A 146 -2.35 6.52 18.99
CA LEU A 146 -3.45 6.72 18.05
C LEU A 146 -4.63 5.74 18.25
N ASN A 147 -4.52 4.80 19.20
CA ASN A 147 -5.47 3.71 19.41
C ASN A 147 -5.71 2.85 18.14
N THR A 148 -4.69 2.72 17.29
CA THR A 148 -4.72 1.81 16.12
C THR A 148 -4.06 0.47 16.46
N VAL A 149 -3.23 0.44 17.49
CA VAL A 149 -2.63 -0.77 18.06
C VAL A 149 -3.06 -0.85 19.52
N GLU A 150 -3.78 -1.91 19.87
CA GLU A 150 -4.28 -2.15 21.23
C GLU A 150 -3.47 -3.23 21.94
N ASN A 151 -3.56 -3.25 23.28
CA ASN A 151 -2.88 -4.23 24.11
C ASN A 151 -3.46 -5.65 23.90
N ASP A 152 -2.63 -6.57 23.40
CA ASP A 152 -2.99 -7.98 23.16
C ASP A 152 -2.95 -8.85 24.44
N GLN A 153 -2.42 -8.32 25.54
CA GLN A 153 -2.30 -8.99 26.84
C GLN A 153 -3.45 -8.67 27.81
N ASP A 154 -4.46 -7.91 27.36
CA ASP A 154 -5.62 -7.61 28.20
C ASP A 154 -6.44 -8.89 28.47
N GLY A 155 -6.38 -9.38 29.70
CA GLY A 155 -7.09 -10.58 30.13
C GLY A 155 -8.62 -10.45 30.20
N ARG A 156 -9.17 -9.24 30.01
CA ARG A 156 -10.62 -8.98 30.06
C ARG A 156 -11.32 -9.23 28.73
N VAL A 157 -10.58 -9.30 27.62
CA VAL A 157 -11.13 -9.53 26.27
C VAL A 157 -11.07 -11.00 25.87
N SER A 158 -11.93 -11.40 24.93
CA SER A 158 -11.98 -12.78 24.44
C SER A 158 -10.67 -13.22 23.79
N THR A 159 -10.44 -14.53 23.71
CA THR A 159 -9.24 -15.09 23.08
C THR A 159 -9.15 -14.73 21.59
N GLU A 160 -10.28 -14.64 20.90
CA GLU A 160 -10.36 -14.21 19.51
C GLU A 160 -9.93 -12.75 19.35
N ILE A 161 -10.38 -11.87 20.24
CA ILE A 161 -9.98 -10.45 20.23
C ILE A 161 -8.48 -10.31 20.50
N ARG A 162 -7.92 -11.09 21.43
CA ARG A 162 -6.47 -11.08 21.68
C ARG A 162 -5.67 -11.57 20.48
N ALA A 163 -6.12 -12.64 19.83
CA ALA A 163 -5.49 -13.16 18.61
C ALA A 163 -5.49 -12.12 17.49
N PHE A 164 -6.63 -11.45 17.27
CA PHE A 164 -6.75 -10.35 16.32
C PHE A 164 -5.80 -9.19 16.66
N ARG A 165 -5.79 -8.71 17.91
CA ARG A 165 -4.88 -7.63 18.35
C ARG A 165 -3.41 -7.99 18.14
N ARG A 166 -3.03 -9.24 18.42
CA ARG A 166 -1.67 -9.74 18.15
C ARG A 166 -1.35 -9.74 16.66
N ALA A 167 -2.29 -10.14 15.80
CA ALA A 167 -2.13 -10.11 14.36
C ALA A 167 -1.97 -8.67 13.83
N VAL A 168 -2.75 -7.71 14.34
CA VAL A 168 -2.62 -6.27 14.04
C VAL A 168 -1.25 -5.74 14.44
N ARG A 169 -0.77 -6.06 15.65
CA ARG A 169 0.54 -5.65 16.14
C ARG A 169 1.66 -6.20 15.25
N ALA A 170 1.63 -7.49 14.93
CA ALA A 170 2.61 -8.14 14.06
C ALA A 170 2.60 -7.55 12.63
N SER A 171 1.41 -7.30 12.09
CA SER A 171 1.26 -6.72 10.76
C SER A 171 1.77 -5.28 10.71
N THR A 172 1.44 -4.44 11.70
CA THR A 172 1.95 -3.07 11.83
C THR A 172 3.47 -3.04 11.87
N ALA A 173 4.07 -3.90 12.70
CA ALA A 173 5.52 -4.01 12.83
C ALA A 173 6.19 -4.39 11.49
N THR A 174 5.60 -5.36 10.79
CA THR A 174 6.12 -5.86 9.49
C THR A 174 6.03 -4.80 8.39
N VAL A 175 4.90 -4.10 8.30
CA VAL A 175 4.70 -3.03 7.31
C VAL A 175 5.67 -1.88 7.57
N ALA A 176 5.84 -1.48 8.83
CA ALA A 176 6.79 -0.42 9.19
C ALA A 176 8.25 -0.81 8.89
N ALA A 177 8.63 -2.05 9.16
CA ALA A 177 9.97 -2.56 8.87
C ALA A 177 10.32 -2.56 7.37
N ALA A 178 9.34 -2.51 6.47
CA ALA A 178 9.53 -2.47 5.04
C ALA A 178 9.90 -1.07 4.49
N ILE A 179 9.84 -0.01 5.31
CA ILE A 179 10.19 1.34 4.85
C ILE A 179 11.71 1.45 4.61
N PRO A 180 12.16 1.86 3.40
CA PRO A 180 13.57 1.94 3.07
C PRO A 180 14.21 3.23 3.58
N PHE A 181 14.72 3.22 4.81
CA PHE A 181 15.41 4.37 5.42
C PHE A 181 16.93 4.43 5.17
N ARG A 182 17.53 3.35 4.67
CA ARG A 182 18.99 3.19 4.60
C ARG A 182 19.58 3.40 3.20
N SER A 183 18.76 3.58 2.18
CA SER A 183 19.22 3.80 0.80
C SER A 183 19.60 5.26 0.57
N VAL A 184 20.48 5.50 -0.41
CA VAL A 184 20.86 6.85 -0.88
C VAL A 184 19.61 7.65 -1.31
N ASP A 185 18.60 6.94 -1.83
CA ASP A 185 17.28 7.47 -2.20
C ASP A 185 16.19 7.11 -1.16
N GLY A 186 16.60 6.88 0.09
CA GLY A 186 15.71 6.47 1.19
C GLY A 186 14.79 7.59 1.66
N VAL A 187 13.73 7.22 2.35
CA VAL A 187 12.76 8.19 2.87
C VAL A 187 13.41 9.09 3.93
N SER A 188 13.32 10.41 3.74
CA SER A 188 13.72 11.41 4.76
C SER A 188 12.97 11.20 6.09
N LYS A 189 13.65 11.49 7.20
CA LYS A 189 13.07 11.47 8.56
C LYS A 189 11.89 12.42 8.74
N GLU A 190 11.77 13.46 7.91
CA GLU A 190 10.66 14.41 7.95
C GLU A 190 9.31 13.75 7.63
N HIS A 191 9.31 12.68 6.85
CA HIS A 191 8.10 11.95 6.48
C HIS A 191 7.72 10.86 7.50
N LEU A 192 8.53 10.67 8.54
CA LEU A 192 8.46 9.50 9.41
C LEU A 192 7.13 9.44 10.19
N SER A 193 6.69 10.55 10.75
CA SER A 193 5.44 10.61 11.53
C SER A 193 4.21 10.20 10.69
N VAL A 194 4.15 10.68 9.45
CA VAL A 194 3.10 10.34 8.49
C VAL A 194 3.17 8.85 8.15
N LEU A 195 4.35 8.35 7.77
CA LEU A 195 4.51 6.96 7.33
C LEU A 195 4.26 5.96 8.45
N LEU A 196 4.73 6.22 9.68
CA LEU A 196 4.46 5.35 10.81
C LEU A 196 2.97 5.35 11.18
N THR A 197 2.29 6.49 11.06
CA THR A 197 0.82 6.56 11.24
C THR A 197 0.10 5.71 10.20
N LEU A 198 0.51 5.82 8.92
CA LEU A 198 -0.01 4.99 7.85
C LEU A 198 0.23 3.50 8.12
N CYS A 199 1.42 3.11 8.63
CA CYS A 199 1.72 1.72 8.98
C CYS A 199 0.79 1.16 10.05
N GLY A 200 0.47 1.96 11.07
CA GLY A 200 -0.48 1.58 12.13
C GLY A 200 -1.88 1.26 11.59
N ILE A 201 -2.34 2.01 10.59
CA ILE A 201 -3.66 1.81 9.96
C ILE A 201 -3.62 0.71 8.89
N VAL A 202 -2.57 0.64 8.07
CA VAL A 202 -2.44 -0.43 7.08
C VAL A 202 -2.37 -1.78 7.80
N GLY A 203 -1.62 -1.86 8.91
CA GLY A 203 -1.49 -3.05 9.74
C GLY A 203 -2.83 -3.61 10.24
N THR A 204 -3.81 -2.76 10.57
CA THR A 204 -5.15 -3.24 10.97
C THR A 204 -5.91 -3.90 9.83
N THR A 205 -5.64 -3.50 8.58
CA THR A 205 -6.34 -3.99 7.39
C THR A 205 -5.66 -5.16 6.69
N THR A 206 -4.39 -5.39 7.00
CA THR A 206 -3.58 -6.50 6.46
C THR A 206 -3.41 -7.66 7.43
N ALA A 207 -3.78 -7.49 8.71
CA ALA A 207 -3.81 -8.57 9.69
C ALA A 207 -4.70 -9.73 9.19
N ARG A 208 -4.10 -10.92 9.09
CA ARG A 208 -4.84 -12.17 8.83
C ARG A 208 -5.21 -12.79 10.18
N ASN A 209 -6.47 -13.21 10.31
CA ASN A 209 -6.93 -14.06 11.42
C ASN A 209 -6.50 -15.50 11.20
#